data_AF-A0A3B9SN88-F1
#
_entry.id   AF-A0A3B9SN88-F1
#
_cell.length_a   1.000
_cell.length_b   1.000
_cell.length_c   1.000
_cell.angle_alpha   90.00
_cell.angle_beta   90.00
_cell.angle_gamma   90.00
#
_symmetry.space_group_name_H-M   'P 1'
#
loop_
_entity.id
_entity.type
_entity.pdbx_description
1 polymer ?
#
loop_
_entity_poly.entity_id
_entity_poly.type
_entity_poly.pdbx_seq_one_letter_code
_entity_poly.pdbx_strand_id
1 'polypeptide(L)' 'VAELACAIAQEMGLSESTVNPLRFAGYLHDIGKATIPAAILNKPGLLTPVEMELVKQHPATAHEVLKDVDFGGPVAA' A
#
# COMPACT_ATOMS: atom_id res chain seq x y z
N VAL A 1 6.28 -2.72 6.83
CA VAL A 1 4.83 -2.99 6.94
C VAL A 1 4.53 -4.47 6.69
N ALA A 2 4.91 -5.02 5.53
CA ALA A 2 4.65 -6.42 5.17
C ALA A 2 5.01 -7.44 6.26
N GLU A 3 6.26 -7.47 6.74
CA GLU A 3 6.69 -8.48 7.74
C GLU A 3 5.87 -8.43 9.04
N LEU A 4 5.58 -7.23 9.54
CA LEU A 4 4.75 -7.03 10.73
C LEU A 4 3.31 -7.49 10.47
N ALA A 5 2.74 -7.17 9.31
CA ALA A 5 1.39 -7.61 8.95
C ALA A 5 1.30 -9.14 8.82
N CYS A 6 2.30 -9.78 8.20
CA CYS A 6 2.37 -11.23 8.09
C CYS A 6 2.52 -11.89 9.47
N ALA A 7 3.37 -11.36 10.35
CA ALA A 7 3.54 -11.89 11.71
C ALA A 7 2.25 -11.79 12.52
N ILE A 8 1.53 -10.65 12.43
CA ILE A 8 0.21 -10.49 13.07
C ILE A 8 -0.80 -11.50 12.49
N ALA A 9 -0.85 -11.67 11.18
CA ALA A 9 -1.76 -12.63 10.53
C ALA A 9 -1.48 -14.08 10.96
N GLN A 10 -0.21 -14.45 11.11
CA GLN A 10 0.19 -15.77 11.60
C GLN A 10 -0.20 -15.97 13.06
N GLU A 11 -0.01 -14.96 13.92
CA GLU A 11 -0.44 -15.00 15.33
C GLU A 11 -1.97 -15.12 15.45
N MET A 12 -2.71 -14.53 14.50
CA MET A 12 -4.17 -14.67 14.40
C MET A 12 -4.63 -16.03 13.86
N GLY A 13 -3.71 -16.94 13.53
CA GLY A 13 -4.02 -18.26 12.98
C GLY A 13 -4.53 -18.25 11.54
N LEU A 14 -4.26 -17.19 10.77
CA LEU A 14 -4.65 -17.12 9.36
C LEU A 14 -3.80 -18.07 8.52
N SER A 15 -4.41 -18.63 7.46
CA SER A 15 -3.75 -19.57 6.57
C SER A 15 -2.66 -18.91 5.72
N GLU A 16 -1.69 -19.70 5.25
CA GLU A 16 -0.68 -19.23 4.28
C GLU A 16 -1.30 -18.70 2.98
N SER A 17 -2.47 -19.23 2.57
CA SER A 17 -3.23 -18.69 1.43
C SER A 17 -3.73 -17.25 1.65
N THR A 18 -3.77 -16.79 2.90
CA THR A 18 -4.09 -15.40 3.28
C THR A 18 -2.81 -14.59 3.54
N VAL A 19 -1.81 -15.19 4.19
CA VAL A 19 -0.55 -14.50 4.53
C VAL A 19 0.27 -14.15 3.28
N ASN A 20 0.24 -14.99 2.25
CA ASN A 20 0.99 -14.75 1.01
C ASN A 20 0.52 -13.49 0.25
N PRO A 21 -0.76 -13.31 -0.11
CA PRO A 21 -1.22 -12.07 -0.73
C PRO A 21 -1.04 -10.86 0.20
N LEU A 22 -1.20 -11.03 1.52
CA LEU A 22 -0.95 -9.96 2.49
C LEU A 22 0.49 -9.45 2.46
N ARG A 23 1.47 -10.32 2.19
CA ARG A 23 2.87 -9.94 2.03
C ARG A 23 3.07 -8.99 0.85
N PHE A 24 2.49 -9.34 -0.31
CA PHE A 24 2.53 -8.49 -1.50
C PHE A 24 1.80 -7.17 -1.27
N ALA A 25 0.62 -7.21 -0.64
CA ALA A 25 -0.11 -6.01 -0.25
C ALA A 25 0.76 -5.10 0.63
N GLY A 26 1.44 -5.65 1.64
CA GLY A 26 2.33 -4.87 2.50
C GLY A 26 3.53 -4.25 1.79
N TYR A 27 4.11 -4.92 0.78
CA TYR A 27 5.21 -4.36 -0.01
C TYR A 27 4.73 -3.27 -0.98
N LEU A 28 3.54 -3.43 -1.54
CA LEU A 28 3.04 -2.60 -2.64
C LEU A 28 2.02 -1.54 -2.19
N HIS A 29 1.57 -1.53 -0.93
CA HIS A 29 0.47 -0.65 -0.46
C HIS A 29 0.71 0.85 -0.77
N ASP A 30 1.98 1.25 -0.80
CA ASP A 30 2.41 2.63 -1.00
C ASP A 30 2.92 2.91 -2.43
N ILE A 31 2.82 1.95 -3.38
CA ILE A 31 3.39 2.10 -4.73
C ILE A 31 2.83 3.32 -5.46
N GLY A 32 1.57 3.68 -5.20
CA GLY A 32 0.94 4.88 -5.76
C GLY A 32 1.59 6.19 -5.32
N LYS A 33 2.41 6.20 -4.27
CA LYS A 33 3.17 7.41 -3.88
C LYS A 33 4.19 7.81 -4.95
N ALA A 34 4.55 6.91 -5.87
CA ALA A 34 5.43 7.19 -6.99
C ALA A 34 4.90 8.28 -7.95
N THR A 35 3.59 8.54 -7.95
CA THR A 35 2.98 9.62 -8.77
C THR A 35 2.97 10.97 -8.06
N ILE A 36 3.28 11.02 -6.76
CA ILE A 36 3.31 12.25 -5.98
C ILE A 36 4.61 13.00 -6.26
N PRO A 37 4.57 14.32 -6.54
CA PRO A 37 5.78 15.11 -6.72
C PRO A 37 6.74 14.98 -5.52
N ALA A 38 8.02 14.73 -5.80
CA ALA A 38 9.03 14.51 -4.76
C ALA A 38 9.16 15.69 -3.77
N ALA A 39 8.91 16.93 -4.24
CA ALA A 39 8.89 18.12 -3.41
C ALA A 39 7.75 18.15 -2.38
N ILE A 40 6.63 17.48 -2.67
CA ILE A 40 5.51 17.30 -1.74
C ILE A 40 5.78 16.11 -0.83
N LEU A 41 6.16 14.97 -1.41
CA LEU A 41 6.36 13.72 -0.67
C LEU A 41 7.47 13.83 0.40
N ASN A 42 8.53 14.59 0.10
CA ASN A 42 9.67 14.80 1.00
C ASN A 42 9.66 16.18 1.69
N LYS A 43 8.52 16.88 1.68
CA LYS A 43 8.43 18.22 2.26
C LYS A 43 8.74 18.16 3.77
N PRO A 44 9.70 18.95 4.28
CA PRO A 44 9.92 19.05 5.72
C PRO A 44 8.76 19.83 6.36
N GLY A 45 8.20 19.27 7.43
CA GLY A 45 7.07 19.87 8.16
C GLY A 45 5.70 19.43 7.63
N LEU A 46 4.68 20.22 7.95
CA LEU A 46 3.29 19.87 7.60
C LEU A 46 3.00 20.15 6.12
N LEU A 47 2.25 19.23 5.51
CA LEU A 47 1.62 19.47 4.22
C LEU A 47 0.48 20.48 4.40
N THR A 48 0.32 21.35 3.42
CA THR A 48 -0.90 22.15 3.26
C THR A 48 -2.09 21.23 2.99
N PRO A 49 -3.34 21.69 3.20
CA PRO A 49 -4.52 20.89 2.87
C PRO A 49 -4.51 20.40 1.42
N VAL A 50 -4.10 21.23 0.46
CA VAL A 50 -4.04 20.88 -0.97
C VAL A 50 -2.97 19.81 -1.26
N GLU A 51 -1.79 19.95 -0.67
CA GLU A 51 -0.72 18.95 -0.79
C GLU A 51 -1.14 17.60 -0.18
N MET A 52 -1.87 17.63 0.94
CA MET A 52 -2.41 16.42 1.56
C MET A 52 -3.48 15.76 0.68
N GLU A 53 -4.35 16.53 0.01
CA GLU A 53 -5.31 15.97 -0.94
C GLU A 53 -4.62 15.25 -2.11
N LEU A 54 -3.48 15.75 -2.58
CA LEU A 54 -2.68 15.03 -3.58
C LEU A 54 -2.15 13.71 -3.01
N VAL A 55 -1.56 13.72 -1.81
CA VAL A 55 -1.06 12.49 -1.16
C VAL A 55 -2.18 11.47 -0.97
N LYS A 56 -3.40 11.89 -0.62
CA LYS A 56 -4.55 10.98 -0.44
C LYS A 56 -4.97 10.23 -1.71
N GLN A 57 -4.49 10.60 -2.89
CA GLN A 57 -4.77 9.90 -4.14
C GLN A 57 -3.93 8.61 -4.30
N HIS A 58 -2.83 8.47 -3.56
CA HIS A 58 -1.92 7.33 -3.73
C HIS A 58 -2.57 5.94 -3.58
N PRO A 59 -3.57 5.69 -2.71
CA PRO A 59 -4.19 4.36 -2.62
C PRO A 59 -4.99 4.01 -3.87
N ALA A 60 -5.72 4.99 -4.43
CA ALA A 60 -6.45 4.80 -5.69
C ALA A 60 -5.49 4.54 -6.86
N THR A 61 -4.36 5.26 -6.91
CA THR A 61 -3.31 4.98 -7.89
C THR A 61 -2.69 3.59 -7.68
N ALA A 62 -2.44 3.17 -6.44
CA ALA A 62 -1.93 1.83 -6.14
C ALA A 62 -2.91 0.75 -6.61
N HIS A 63 -4.21 0.92 -6.36
CA HIS A 63 -5.25 0.03 -6.88
C HIS A 63 -5.20 -0.07 -8.41
N GLU A 64 -5.21 1.07 -9.11
CA GLU A 64 -5.19 1.11 -10.58
C GLU A 64 -3.97 0.41 -11.19
N VAL A 65 -2.81 0.48 -10.53
CA VAL A 65 -1.58 -0.18 -10.99
C VAL A 65 -1.61 -1.69 -10.74
N LEU A 66 -2.30 -2.14 -9.69
CA LEU A 66 -2.22 -3.51 -9.19
C LEU A 66 -3.44 -4.38 -9.58
N LYS A 67 -4.57 -3.78 -9.96
CA LYS A 67 -5.86 -4.47 -10.17
C LYS A 67 -5.84 -5.60 -11.20
N ASP A 68 -4.95 -5.52 -12.19
CA ASP A 68 -4.86 -6.51 -13.28
C ASP A 68 -3.76 -7.57 -13.05
N VAL A 69 -3.07 -7.54 -11.90
CA VAL A 69 -2.00 -8.48 -11.56
C VAL A 69 -2.52 -9.58 -10.65
N ASP A 70 -2.28 -10.84 -11.02
CA ASP A 70 -2.62 -11.99 -10.20
C ASP A 70 -1.56 -12.23 -9.11
N PHE A 71 -1.97 -12.09 -7.85
CA PHE A 71 -1.15 -12.36 -6.67
C PHE A 71 -1.55 -13.63 -5.92
N GLY A 72 -2.45 -14.45 -6.49
CA GLY A 72 -3.01 -15.62 -5.82
C GLY A 72 -3.93 -15.28 -4.63
N GLY A 73 -4.40 -14.02 -4.55
CA GLY A 73 -5.28 -13.52 -3.50
C GLY A 73 -5.46 -11.99 -3.57
N PRO A 74 -6.23 -11.40 -2.63
CA PRO A 74 -6.61 -9.99 -2.70
C PRO A 74 -5.44 -9.06 -2.33
N VAL A 75 -4.96 -8.29 -3.32
CA VAL A 75 -3.94 -7.25 -3.13
C VAL A 75 -4.45 -5.87 -3.54
N ALA A 76 -5.30 -5.80 -4.57
CA ALA A 76 -5.94 -4.58 -5.07
C ALA A 76 -7.46 -4.72 -5.00
N ALA A 77 -7.98 -4.99 -3.80
CA ALA A 77 -9.41 -5.13 -3.54
C ALA A 77 -10.11 -3.78 -3.40
#